data_AF-A0AAW7Z8D3-F1
#
_entry.id   AF-A0AAW7Z8D3-F1
#
_cell.length_a   1.000
_cell.length_b   1.000
_cell.length_c   1.000
_cell.angle_alpha   90.00
_cell.angle_beta   90.00
_cell.angle_gamma   90.00
#
_symmetry.space_group_name_H-M   'P 1'
#
loop_
_entity.id
_entity.type
_entity.pdbx_description
1 polymer ?
#
loop_
_entity_poly.entity_id
_entity_poly.type
_entity_poly.pdbx_seq_one_letter_code
_entity_poly.pdbx_strand_id
1 'polypeptide(L)'
;MFILHLALPDKTFSKEERRYLAQWPDFSTEKVLNGSYGAKVESYFSDQFPFRNFWIHIQEGSNQILFKGELYYFTNELKNDVSRL
;
A
#
# COMPACT_ATOMS: atom_id res chain seq x y z
N MET A 1 -13.60 5.88 -7.09
CA MET A 1 -12.88 6.27 -5.85
C MET A 1 -13.82 6.45 -4.65
N PHE A 2 -15.04 7.00 -4.80
CA PHE A 2 -16.04 7.04 -3.71
C PHE A 2 -16.77 5.70 -3.47
N ILE A 3 -17.06 4.97 -4.55
CA ILE A 3 -17.80 3.68 -4.52
C ILE A 3 -17.01 2.57 -3.79
N LEU A 4 -15.67 2.61 -3.84
CA LEU A 4 -14.80 1.65 -3.15
C LEU A 4 -14.78 1.86 -1.62
N HIS A 5 -14.99 3.09 -1.15
CA HIS A 5 -15.09 3.40 0.28
C HIS A 5 -16.43 2.93 0.88
N LEU A 6 -17.50 2.87 0.09
CA LEU A 6 -18.82 2.37 0.56
C LEU A 6 -18.88 0.84 0.66
N ALA A 7 -18.03 0.12 -0.08
CA ALA A 7 -18.12 -1.33 -0.22
C ALA A 7 -17.19 -2.11 0.73
N LEU A 8 -16.21 -1.45 1.35
CA LEU A 8 -15.21 -2.10 2.19
C LEU A 8 -15.37 -1.65 3.64
N PRO A 9 -15.41 -2.59 4.60
CA PRO A 9 -15.45 -2.24 6.02
C PRO A 9 -14.17 -1.51 6.41
N ASP A 10 -14.32 -0.43 7.16
CA ASP A 10 -13.20 0.39 7.63
C ASP A 10 -12.17 -0.46 8.37
N LYS A 11 -10.89 -0.31 8.00
CA LYS A 11 -9.81 -0.98 8.73
C LYS A 11 -9.53 -0.19 10.01
N THR A 12 -9.69 -0.86 11.15
CA THR A 12 -9.40 -0.28 12.48
C THR A 12 -7.91 -0.36 12.85
N PHE A 13 -7.18 -1.31 12.25
CA PHE A 13 -5.78 -1.56 12.59
C PHE A 13 -4.97 -1.89 11.34
N SER A 14 -3.88 -1.14 11.10
CA SER A 14 -2.90 -1.49 10.08
C SER A 14 -1.86 -2.42 10.69
N LYS A 15 -1.91 -3.71 10.33
CA LYS A 15 -0.87 -4.69 10.70
C LYS A 15 0.48 -4.36 10.06
N GLU A 16 0.47 -3.73 8.90
CA GLU A 16 1.66 -3.38 8.11
C GLU A 16 2.42 -2.23 8.76
N GLU A 17 1.72 -1.21 9.27
CA GLU A 17 2.33 -0.04 9.91
C GLU A 17 2.35 -0.15 11.46
N ARG A 18 1.85 -1.24 12.03
CA ARG A 18 1.71 -1.46 13.49
C ARG A 18 1.08 -0.28 14.23
N ARG A 19 0.06 0.35 13.64
CA ARG A 19 -0.67 1.47 14.24
C ARG A 19 -2.17 1.36 14.05
N TYR A 20 -2.90 1.99 14.97
CA TYR A 20 -4.32 2.25 14.80
C TYR A 20 -4.51 3.31 13.70
N LEU A 21 -5.40 2.99 12.76
CA LEU A 21 -5.72 3.88 11.65
C LEU A 21 -6.71 4.94 12.12
N ALA A 22 -6.62 6.13 11.53
CA ALA A 22 -7.59 7.19 11.81
C ALA A 22 -9.02 6.65 11.59
N GLN A 23 -9.87 6.85 12.61
CA GLN A 23 -11.28 6.48 12.59
C GLN A 23 -12.13 7.66 12.16
N TRP A 24 -13.39 7.39 11.80
CA TRP A 24 -14.33 8.43 11.39
C TRP A 24 -14.41 9.51 12.48
N PRO A 25 -14.08 10.78 12.17
CA PRO A 25 -14.04 11.82 13.19
C PRO A 25 -15.45 12.21 13.62
N ASP A 26 -15.67 12.35 14.95
CA ASP A 26 -16.94 12.83 15.49
C ASP A 26 -17.30 14.20 14.90
N PHE A 27 -18.48 14.27 14.28
CA PHE A 27 -18.99 15.49 13.67
C PHE A 27 -19.28 16.52 14.76
N SER A 28 -18.51 17.61 14.78
CA SER A 28 -18.68 18.73 15.72
C SER A 28 -18.51 20.02 14.94
N THR A 29 -19.54 20.88 14.99
CA THR A 29 -19.62 22.13 14.24
C THR A 29 -18.48 23.10 14.58
N GLU A 30 -18.00 23.10 15.83
CA GLU A 30 -16.81 23.85 16.26
C GLU A 30 -15.52 23.39 15.55
N LYS A 31 -15.36 22.07 15.34
CA LYS A 31 -14.17 21.50 14.68
C LYS A 31 -14.18 21.75 13.18
N VAL A 32 -15.37 21.84 12.58
CA VAL A 32 -15.57 22.20 11.17
C VAL A 32 -15.21 23.66 10.91
N LEU A 33 -15.68 24.57 11.76
CA LEU A 33 -15.36 26.00 11.69
C LEU A 33 -13.88 26.30 11.93
N ASN A 34 -13.19 25.49 12.74
CA ASN A 34 -11.76 25.61 13.02
C ASN A 34 -10.87 24.89 11.98
N GLY A 35 -11.42 24.32 10.89
CA GLY A 35 -10.66 23.64 9.84
C GLY A 35 -10.01 22.30 10.24
N SER A 36 -9.90 22.00 11.53
CA SER A 36 -9.36 20.75 12.09
C SER A 36 -10.15 19.50 11.69
N TYR A 37 -11.43 19.66 11.35
CA TYR A 37 -12.25 18.57 10.82
C TYR A 37 -11.78 18.14 9.42
N GLY A 38 -11.44 19.09 8.55
CA GLY A 38 -10.93 18.80 7.21
C GLY A 38 -9.64 17.99 7.24
N ALA A 39 -8.68 18.38 8.08
CA ALA A 39 -7.42 17.66 8.26
C ALA A 39 -7.62 16.22 8.78
N LYS A 40 -8.59 16.01 9.68
CA LYS A 40 -8.93 14.67 10.20
C LYS A 40 -9.63 13.82 9.14
N VAL A 41 -10.49 14.42 8.32
CA VAL A 41 -11.15 13.76 7.20
C VAL A 41 -10.13 13.38 6.12
N GLU A 42 -9.19 14.27 5.78
CA GLU A 42 -8.12 13.98 4.84
C GLU A 42 -7.20 12.86 5.35
N SER A 43 -6.81 12.91 6.63
CA SER A 43 -6.05 11.83 7.27
C SER A 43 -6.83 10.51 7.28
N TYR A 44 -8.15 10.55 7.47
CA TYR A 44 -9.02 9.38 7.40
C TYR A 44 -9.06 8.79 6.00
N PHE A 45 -9.30 9.61 4.98
CA PHE A 45 -9.33 9.16 3.58
C PHE A 45 -7.97 8.62 3.13
N SER A 46 -6.87 9.25 3.55
CA SER A 46 -5.51 8.79 3.26
C SER A 46 -5.24 7.42 3.91
N ASP A 47 -5.66 7.24 5.17
CA ASP A 47 -5.48 5.99 5.92
C ASP A 47 -6.40 4.87 5.45
N GLN A 48 -7.62 5.19 5.03
CA GLN A 48 -8.61 4.20 4.61
C GLN A 48 -8.54 3.84 3.13
N PHE A 49 -7.65 4.46 2.34
CA PHE A 49 -7.55 4.24 0.90
C PHE A 49 -7.41 2.74 0.57
N PRO A 50 -8.51 2.05 0.23
CA PRO A 50 -8.47 0.63 0.07
C PRO A 50 -7.74 0.36 -1.25
N PHE A 51 -7.01 -0.76 -1.32
CA PHE A 51 -6.21 -1.17 -2.47
C PHE A 51 -4.85 -0.49 -2.70
N ARG A 52 -4.42 0.51 -1.91
CA ARG A 52 -3.03 1.01 -2.01
C ARG A 52 -2.02 -0.13 -1.84
N ASN A 53 -2.17 -0.88 -0.76
CA ASN A 53 -1.23 -1.96 -0.44
C ASN A 53 -1.36 -3.12 -1.42
N PHE A 54 -2.55 -3.37 -1.97
CA PHE A 54 -2.74 -4.37 -3.01
C PHE A 54 -1.94 -4.04 -4.29
N TRP A 55 -1.99 -2.78 -4.74
CA TRP A 55 -1.21 -2.35 -5.91
C TRP A 55 0.31 -2.41 -5.65
N ILE A 56 0.75 -1.99 -4.46
CA ILE A 56 2.15 -2.09 -4.04
C ILE A 56 2.61 -3.56 -4.06
N HIS A 57 1.82 -4.48 -3.51
CA HIS A 57 2.16 -5.91 -3.50
C HIS A 57 2.22 -6.50 -4.92
N ILE A 58 1.34 -6.08 -5.84
CA ILE A 58 1.41 -6.51 -7.25
C ILE A 58 2.69 -6.00 -7.90
N GLN A 59 3.02 -4.73 -7.72
CA GLN A 59 4.21 -4.13 -8.31
C GLN A 59 5.48 -4.77 -7.75
N GLU A 60 5.54 -4.98 -6.43
CA GLU A 60 6.66 -5.62 -5.77
C GLU A 60 6.80 -7.09 -6.19
N GLY A 61 5.70 -7.84 -6.25
CA GLY A 61 5.68 -9.21 -6.77
C GLY A 61 6.16 -9.29 -8.22
N SER A 62 5.75 -8.36 -9.06
CA SER A 62 6.17 -8.28 -10.47
C SER A 62 7.68 -8.01 -10.59
N ASN A 63 8.20 -7.06 -9.81
CA ASN A 63 9.64 -6.78 -9.77
C ASN A 63 10.44 -7.98 -9.25
N GLN A 64 9.98 -8.65 -8.19
CA GLN A 64 10.64 -9.84 -7.64
C GLN A 64 10.73 -10.97 -8.67
N ILE A 65 9.67 -11.19 -9.47
CA ILE A 65 9.67 -12.21 -10.52
C ILE A 65 10.65 -11.85 -11.62
N LEU A 66 10.67 -10.59 -12.06
CA LEU A 66 11.62 -10.11 -13.08
C LEU A 66 13.08 -10.29 -12.63
N PHE A 67 13.42 -9.85 -11.42
CA PHE A 67 14.77 -10.00 -10.85
C PHE A 67 15.21 -11.46 -10.75
N LYS A 68 14.30 -12.37 -10.37
CA LYS A 68 14.61 -13.82 -10.34
C LYS A 68 14.90 -14.38 -11.74
N GLY A 69 14.16 -13.90 -12.75
CA GLY A 69 14.43 -14.24 -14.14
C GLY A 69 15.83 -13.82 -14.56
N GLU A 70 16.19 -12.55 -14.35
CA GLU A 70 17.51 -12.01 -14.70
C GLU A 70 18.66 -12.75 -14.01
N LEU A 71 18.53 -13.04 -12.70
CA LEU A 71 19.53 -13.82 -11.96
C LEU A 71 19.67 -15.26 -12.50
N TYR A 72 18.58 -15.89 -12.90
CA TYR A 72 18.61 -17.24 -13.48
C TYR A 72 19.34 -17.27 -14.82
N TYR A 73 19.13 -16.26 -15.68
CA TYR A 73 19.86 -16.17 -16.95
C TYR A 73 21.36 -15.91 -16.72
N PHE A 74 21.68 -14.93 -15.86
CA PHE A 74 23.07 -14.58 -15.55
C PHE A 74 23.87 -15.75 -14.96
N THR A 75 23.26 -16.52 -14.04
CA THR A 75 23.92 -17.68 -13.42
C THR A 75 24.16 -18.83 -14.40
N ASN A 76 23.24 -19.05 -15.36
CA ASN A 76 23.45 -20.03 -16.43
C ASN A 76 24.51 -19.59 -17.43
N GLU A 77 24.60 -18.29 -17.74
CA GLU A 77 25.66 -17.74 -18.58
C GLU A 77 27.04 -17.98 -17.95
N LEU A 78 27.22 -17.61 -16.68
CA LEU A 78 28.46 -17.84 -15.94
C LEU A 78 28.84 -19.33 -15.88
N LYS A 79 27.86 -20.22 -15.70
CA LYS A 79 28.11 -21.66 -15.67
C LYS A 79 28.59 -22.18 -17.03
N ASN A 80 28.02 -21.68 -18.12
CA ASN A 80 28.46 -22.03 -19.46
C ASN A 80 29.88 -21.53 -19.73
N ASP A 81 30.19 -20.29 -19.34
CA ASP A 81 31.53 -19.72 -19.52
C ASP A 81 32.60 -20.47 -18.70
N VAL A 82 32.31 -20.82 -17.44
CA VAL A 82 33.23 -21.65 -16.63
C VAL A 82 33.42 -23.04 -17.21
N SER A 83 32.39 -23.64 -17.83
CA SER A 83 32.51 -24.97 -18.44
C SER A 83 33.32 -24.99 -19.75
N ARG A 84 33.54 -23.82 -20.36
CA ARG A 84 34.27 -23.64 -21.62
C ARG A 84 35.75 -23.28 -21.41
N LEU A 85 36.16 -23.03 -20.17
CA LEU A 85 37.54 -22.80 -19.74
C LEU A 85 38.17 -24.11 -19.26
#